data_AF-A0A1Y1KZC4-F1
#
_entry.id   AF-A0A1Y1KZC4-F1
#
_cell.length_a   1.000
_cell.length_b   1.000
_cell.length_c   1.000
_cell.angle_alpha   90.00
_cell.angle_beta   90.00
_cell.angle_gamma   90.00
#
_symmetry.space_group_name_H-M   'P 1'
#
loop_
_entity.id
_entity.type
_entity.pdbx_description
1 polymer ?
#
loop_
_entity_poly.entity_id
_entity_poly.type
_entity_poly.pdbx_seq_one_letter_code
_entity_poly.pdbx_strand_id
1 'polypeptide(L)'
;MVVLDVSKVLPGNGPQILATVTGTLTAISDGMQYGWSAPIVPVLQSSRSPVHITDSDIVWIENTYLLGGLAGIPLTLYLLDKIGRKNTMLIAALQNVVAWLLVLRPILTLSRRQYI
;
A
#
# COMPACT_ATOMS: atom_id res chain seq x y z
N MET A 1 21.63 -13.30 24.46
CA MET A 1 20.49 -14.03 23.87
C MET A 1 19.28 -13.77 24.76
N VAL A 2 18.48 -12.76 24.43
CA VAL A 2 17.27 -12.43 25.19
C VAL A 2 16.20 -13.43 24.78
N VAL A 3 15.98 -14.44 25.63
CA VAL A 3 14.86 -15.37 25.48
C VAL A 3 13.60 -14.58 25.83
N LEU A 4 12.84 -14.18 24.80
CA LEU A 4 11.53 -13.57 24.99
C LEU A 4 10.62 -14.65 25.60
N ASP A 5 10.20 -14.41 26.84
CA ASP A 5 9.25 -15.26 27.54
C ASP A 5 7.86 -15.05 26.95
N VAL A 6 7.52 -15.90 25.96
CA VAL A 6 6.23 -15.94 25.27
C VAL A 6 5.09 -16.35 26.23
N SER A 7 5.39 -16.85 27.44
CA SER A 7 4.36 -17.33 28.36
C SER A 7 3.58 -16.21 29.08
N LYS A 8 4.04 -14.96 29.05
CA LYS A 8 3.26 -13.77 29.50
C LYS A 8 2.35 -13.18 28.41
N VAL A 9 2.30 -13.80 27.24
CA VAL A 9 1.66 -13.27 26.04
C VAL A 9 0.13 -13.48 26.02
N LEU A 10 -0.57 -13.83 27.11
CA LEU A 10 -2.05 -13.69 27.20
C LEU A 10 -2.58 -13.94 28.63
N PRO A 11 -2.93 -12.89 29.38
CA PRO A 11 -4.33 -12.73 29.77
C PRO A 11 -4.75 -11.26 29.69
N GLY A 12 -5.55 -10.90 28.68
CA GLY A 12 -6.01 -9.52 28.41
C GLY A 12 -5.50 -8.88 27.10
N ASN A 13 -5.12 -9.67 26.08
CA ASN A 13 -4.34 -9.17 24.93
C ASN A 13 -5.14 -8.84 23.65
N GLY A 14 -6.41 -8.45 23.78
CA GLY A 14 -7.19 -7.90 22.66
C GLY A 14 -6.47 -6.79 21.87
N PRO A 15 -5.85 -5.79 22.53
CA PRO A 15 -5.11 -4.73 21.83
C PRO A 15 -3.88 -5.24 21.07
N GLN A 16 -3.21 -6.30 21.56
CA GLN A 16 -2.04 -6.88 20.89
C GLN A 16 -2.44 -7.67 19.64
N ILE A 17 -3.52 -8.46 19.72
CA ILE A 17 -4.07 -9.17 18.57
C ILE A 17 -4.48 -8.17 17.50
N LEU A 18 -5.16 -7.08 17.86
CA LEU A 18 -5.53 -6.01 16.93
C LEU A 18 -4.30 -5.35 16.30
N ALA A 19 -3.24 -5.09 17.08
CA ALA A 19 -2.00 -4.53 16.56
C ALA A 19 -1.31 -5.46 15.56
N THR A 20 -1.28 -6.77 15.84
CA THR A 20 -0.72 -7.77 14.92
C THR A 20 -1.55 -7.87 13.65
N VAL A 21 -2.88 -8.01 13.76
CA VAL A 21 -3.79 -8.11 12.60
C VAL A 21 -3.69 -6.87 11.71
N THR A 22 -3.68 -5.67 12.30
CA THR A 22 -3.54 -4.42 11.54
C THR A 22 -2.16 -4.29 10.88
N GLY A 23 -1.10 -4.72 11.56
CA GLY A 23 0.25 -4.79 10.97
C GLY A 23 0.30 -5.74 9.78
N THR A 24 -0.25 -6.96 9.92
CA THR A 24 -0.27 -7.95 8.84
C THR A 24 -1.14 -7.49 7.67
N LEU A 25 -2.28 -6.86 7.93
CA LEU A 25 -3.13 -6.30 6.88
C LEU A 25 -2.40 -5.23 6.07
N THR A 26 -1.63 -4.37 6.74
CA THR A 26 -0.81 -3.35 6.07
C THR A 26 0.25 -4.00 5.17
N ALA A 27 0.89 -5.08 5.62
CA ALA A 27 1.85 -5.83 4.81
C ALA A 27 1.21 -6.52 3.59
N ILE A 28 -0.02 -7.04 3.74
CA ILE A 28 -0.79 -7.60 2.62
C ILE A 28 -1.12 -6.49 1.59
N SER A 29 -1.56 -5.32 2.06
CA SER A 29 -1.86 -4.19 1.18
C SER A 29 -0.62 -3.70 0.43
N ASP A 30 0.55 -3.70 1.06
CA ASP A 30 1.82 -3.36 0.40
C ASP A 30 2.16 -4.36 -0.74
N GLY A 31 1.98 -5.66 -0.50
CA GLY A 31 2.11 -6.68 -1.54
C GLY A 31 1.12 -6.48 -2.70
N MET A 32 -0.10 -6.07 -2.41
CA MET A 32 -1.10 -5.72 -3.45
C MET A 32 -0.72 -4.44 -4.21
N GLN A 33 -0.05 -3.48 -3.57
CA GLN A 33 0.50 -2.27 -4.18
C GLN A 33 1.71 -2.52 -5.08
N TYR A 34 2.37 -3.67 -4.96
CA TYR A 34 3.28 -4.16 -5.99
C TYR A 34 2.53 -4.86 -7.13
N GLY A 35 1.52 -5.66 -6.80
CA GLY A 35 0.82 -6.50 -7.78
C GLY A 35 -0.25 -5.80 -8.65
N TRP A 36 -0.72 -4.59 -8.27
CA TRP A 36 -1.81 -3.92 -8.98
C TRP A 36 -1.45 -3.48 -10.41
N SER A 37 -0.16 -3.31 -10.74
CA SER A 37 0.27 -2.93 -12.09
C SER A 37 -0.02 -4.04 -13.12
N ALA A 38 0.05 -5.31 -12.72
CA ALA A 38 -0.15 -6.45 -13.61
C ALA A 38 -1.52 -6.48 -14.32
N PRO A 39 -2.68 -6.34 -13.64
CA PRO A 39 -3.97 -6.33 -14.31
C PRO A 39 -4.32 -4.98 -14.95
N ILE A 40 -3.73 -3.87 -14.50
CA ILE A 40 -4.12 -2.53 -14.97
C ILE A 40 -3.38 -2.13 -16.25
N VAL A 41 -2.14 -2.59 -16.44
CA VAL A 41 -1.34 -2.34 -17.64
C VAL A 41 -2.09 -2.69 -18.94
N PRO A 42 -2.63 -3.91 -19.13
CA PRO A 42 -3.37 -4.24 -20.35
C PRO A 42 -4.67 -3.43 -20.52
N VAL A 43 -5.28 -3.00 -19.41
CA VAL A 43 -6.49 -2.14 -19.42
C VAL A 43 -6.14 -0.73 -19.87
N LEU A 44 -5.01 -0.18 -19.41
CA LEU A 44 -4.53 1.15 -19.77
C LEU A 44 -3.98 1.23 -21.20
N GLN A 45 -3.40 0.12 -21.70
CA GLN A 45 -2.97 -0.02 -23.09
C GLN A 45 -4.13 -0.26 -24.07
N SER A 46 -5.33 -0.61 -23.56
CA SER A 46 -6.48 -0.85 -24.42
C SER A 46 -6.97 0.43 -25.09
N SER A 47 -7.41 0.33 -26.35
CA SER A 47 -7.84 1.47 -27.20
C SER A 47 -9.08 2.23 -26.68
N ARG A 48 -9.69 1.78 -25.57
CA ARG A 48 -10.82 2.44 -24.89
C ARG A 48 -10.39 3.25 -23.67
N SER A 49 -9.10 3.21 -23.30
CA SER A 49 -8.56 4.04 -22.22
C SER A 49 -8.53 5.52 -22.65
N PRO A 50 -9.04 6.45 -21.83
CA PRO A 50 -8.90 7.89 -22.08
C PRO A 50 -7.44 8.36 -22.04
N VAL A 51 -6.52 7.55 -21.52
CA VAL A 51 -5.09 7.84 -21.39
C VAL A 51 -4.32 6.78 -22.18
N HIS A 52 -3.73 7.18 -23.29
CA HIS A 52 -2.81 6.31 -24.04
C HIS A 52 -1.49 6.26 -23.26
N ILE A 53 -1.20 5.10 -22.67
CA ILE A 53 0.02 4.88 -21.90
C ILE A 53 0.93 3.98 -22.74
N THR A 54 2.17 4.42 -22.94
CA THR A 54 3.18 3.66 -23.70
C THR A 54 3.95 2.73 -22.75
N ASP A 55 4.61 1.70 -23.27
CA ASP A 55 5.46 0.80 -22.47
C ASP A 55 6.50 1.57 -21.63
N SER A 56 7.03 2.68 -22.15
CA SER A 56 7.96 3.55 -21.43
C SER A 56 7.35 4.18 -20.18
N ASP A 57 6.06 4.54 -20.22
CA ASP A 57 5.39 5.21 -19.11
C ASP A 57 5.11 4.23 -17.96
N ILE A 58 4.85 2.96 -18.29
CA ILE A 58 4.68 1.88 -17.30
C ILE A 58 5.98 1.67 -16.53
N VAL A 59 7.12 1.63 -17.23
CA VAL A 59 8.44 1.53 -16.61
C VAL A 59 8.70 2.70 -15.67
N TRP A 60 8.29 3.92 -16.05
CA TRP A 60 8.41 5.09 -15.18
C TRP A 60 7.52 5.00 -13.93
N ILE A 61 6.31 4.45 -14.04
CA ILE A 61 5.42 4.23 -12.91
C ILE A 61 6.06 3.25 -11.91
N GLU A 62 6.59 2.13 -12.40
CA GLU A 62 7.27 1.13 -11.56
C GLU A 62 8.57 1.69 -10.93
N ASN A 63 9.37 2.42 -11.70
CA ASN A 63 10.59 3.05 -11.21
C ASN A 63 10.31 4.11 -10.15
N THR A 64 9.25 4.92 -10.33
CA THR A 64 8.86 5.94 -9.34
C THR A 64 8.42 5.30 -8.03
N TYR A 65 7.76 4.14 -8.10
CA TYR A 65 7.43 3.35 -6.91
C TYR A 65 8.69 2.88 -6.16
N LEU A 66 9.67 2.32 -6.88
CA LEU A 66 10.95 1.87 -6.31
C LEU A 66 11.76 3.03 -5.70
N LEU A 67 11.84 4.16 -6.41
CA LEU A 67 12.47 5.38 -5.92
C LEU A 67 11.75 5.94 -4.68
N GLY A 68 10.42 5.88 -4.68
CA GLY A 68 9.59 6.23 -3.54
C GLY A 68 9.85 5.33 -2.32
N GLY A 69 10.05 4.03 -2.53
CA GLY A 69 10.48 3.09 -1.48
C GLY A 69 11.85 3.45 -0.90
N LEU A 70 12.84 3.72 -1.76
CA LEU A 70 14.19 4.12 -1.35
C LEU A 70 14.19 5.43 -0.54
N ALA A 71 13.45 6.45 -1.00
CA ALA A 71 13.32 7.72 -0.28
C ALA A 71 12.43 7.60 0.97
N GLY A 72 11.47 6.68 0.94
CA GLY A 72 10.51 6.45 2.02
C GLY A 72 11.13 5.82 3.26
N ILE A 73 12.17 4.97 3.12
CA ILE A 73 12.86 4.33 4.25
C ILE A 73 13.44 5.36 5.24
N PRO A 74 14.33 6.29 4.84
CA PRO A 74 14.89 7.27 5.79
C PRO A 74 13.82 8.23 6.32
N LEU A 75 12.84 8.60 5.50
CA LEU A 75 11.71 9.43 5.95
C LEU A 75 10.90 8.72 7.03
N THR A 76 10.62 7.43 6.86
CA THR A 76 9.86 6.64 7.84
C THR A 76 10.63 6.49 9.14
N LEU A 77 11.94 6.26 9.09
CA LEU A 77 12.80 6.22 10.28
C LEU A 77 12.75 7.55 11.05
N TYR A 78 12.90 8.67 10.34
CA TYR A 78 12.81 10.00 10.94
C TYR A 78 11.44 10.28 11.58
N LEU A 79 10.35 9.92 10.88
CA LEU A 79 8.98 10.08 11.39
C LEU A 79 8.72 9.18 12.62
N LEU A 80 9.30 7.99 12.65
CA LEU A 80 9.17 7.05 13.77
C LEU A 80 9.78 7.63 15.05
N ASP A 81 10.96 8.24 14.94
CA ASP A 81 11.70 8.83 16.06
C ASP A 81 11.05 10.13 16.55
N LYS A 82 10.41 10.91 15.66
CA LYS A 82 9.83 12.21 16.02
C LYS A 82 8.38 12.18 16.46
N ILE A 83 7.53 11.38 15.81
CA ILE A 83 6.05 11.38 15.99
C ILE A 83 5.60 10.17 16.84
N GLY A 84 6.47 9.17 16.98
CA GLY A 84 6.22 7.95 17.74
C GLY A 84 5.51 6.86 16.93
N ARG A 85 5.87 5.59 17.23
CA ARG A 85 5.42 4.37 16.51
C ARG A 85 3.93 4.31 16.17
N LYS A 86 3.06 4.65 17.12
CA LYS A 86 1.59 4.55 16.96
C LYS A 86 1.06 5.52 15.89
N ASN A 87 1.51 6.77 15.91
CA ASN A 87 1.03 7.79 15.00
C ASN A 87 1.57 7.59 13.59
N THR A 88 2.82 7.14 13.45
CA THR A 88 3.40 6.78 12.15
C THR A 88 2.62 5.64 11.48
N MET A 89 2.21 4.61 12.24
CA MET A 89 1.36 3.55 11.70
C MET A 89 -0.03 4.05 11.26
N LEU A 90 -0.64 4.98 12.01
CA LEU A 90 -1.93 5.56 11.63
C LEU A 90 -1.83 6.41 10.36
N ILE A 91 -0.76 7.19 10.21
CA ILE A 91 -0.50 7.99 9.00
C ILE A 91 -0.28 7.08 7.80
N ALA A 92 0.50 6.00 7.96
CA ALA A 92 0.73 5.01 6.91
C ALA A 92 -0.58 4.33 6.48
N ALA A 93 -1.44 3.96 7.43
CA ALA A 93 -2.76 3.40 7.15
C ALA A 93 -3.63 4.38 6.37
N LEU A 94 -3.63 5.66 6.74
CA LEU A 94 -4.38 6.70 6.02
C LEU A 94 -3.87 6.87 4.59
N GLN A 95 -2.54 6.94 4.40
CA GLN A 95 -1.93 7.03 3.07
C GLN A 95 -2.32 5.83 2.20
N ASN A 96 -2.38 4.63 2.79
CA ASN A 96 -2.79 3.42 2.10
C ASN A 96 -4.25 3.51 1.64
N VAL A 97 -5.17 3.96 2.51
CA VAL A 97 -6.59 4.17 2.15
C VAL A 97 -6.71 5.18 1.01
N VAL A 98 -5.98 6.30 1.06
CA VAL A 98 -6.00 7.32 -0.01
C VAL A 98 -5.48 6.73 -1.32
N ALA A 99 -4.41 5.95 -1.31
CA ALA A 99 -3.87 5.29 -2.50
C ALA A 99 -4.90 4.37 -3.15
N TRP A 100 -5.57 3.52 -2.37
CA TRP A 100 -6.63 2.64 -2.89
C TRP A 100 -7.84 3.40 -3.44
N LEU A 101 -8.24 4.51 -2.81
CA LEU A 101 -9.33 5.36 -3.32
C LEU A 101 -9.00 5.98 -4.68
N LEU A 102 -7.73 6.40 -4.88
CA LEU A 102 -7.26 6.94 -6.16
C LEU A 102 -7.27 5.88 -7.26
N VAL A 103 -6.88 4.64 -6.95
CA VAL A 103 -6.91 3.51 -7.91
C VAL A 103 -8.35 3.08 -8.24
N LEU A 104 -9.24 3.06 -7.25
CA LEU A 104 -10.61 2.58 -7.42
C LEU A 104 -11.47 3.47 -8.34
N ARG A 105 -11.36 4.80 -8.23
CA ARG A 105 -12.17 5.74 -9.04
C ARG A 105 -12.06 5.52 -10.56
N PRO A 106 -10.86 5.47 -11.17
CA PRO A 106 -10.73 5.22 -12.60
C PRO A 106 -11.22 3.83 -13.00
N ILE A 107 -10.96 2.80 -12.18
CA ILE A 107 -11.42 1.42 -12.43
C ILE A 107 -12.95 1.33 -12.50
N LEU A 108 -13.65 1.94 -11.54
CA LEU A 108 -15.12 1.97 -11.53
C LEU A 108 -15.68 2.70 -12.74
N THR A 109 -15.00 3.74 -13.22
CA THR A 109 -15.40 4.51 -14.41
C THR A 109 -15.25 3.68 -15.68
N LEU A 110 -14.17 2.89 -15.80
CA LEU A 110 -13.94 1.99 -16.93
C LEU A 110 -14.90 0.79 -16.93
N SER A 111 -15.16 0.21 -15.75
CA SER A 111 -16.15 -0.86 -15.58
C SER A 111 -17.54 -0.42 -16.03
N ARG A 112 -17.97 0.78 -15.62
CA ARG A 112 -19.27 1.33 -16.02
C ARG A 112 -19.40 1.60 -17.53
N ARG A 113 -18.27 1.80 -18.22
CA ARG A 113 -18.19 2.07 -19.68
C ARG A 113 -18.15 0.80 -20.54
N GLN A 114 -18.00 -0.39 -19.94
CA GLN A 114 -18.10 -1.67 -20.66
C GLN A 114 -19.53 -2.23 -20.73
N TYR A 115 -20.47 -1.66 -19.97
CA TYR A 115 -21.88 -2.08 -19.92
C TYR A 115 -22.85 -1.13 -20.67
N ILE A 116 -22.33 -0.09 -21.34
CA ILE A 116 -23.08 0.82 -22.23
C ILE A 116 -22.39 0.76 -23.59
#